data_AF-A0A495XX90-F1
#
_entry.id   AF-A0A495XX90-F1
#
_cell.length_a   1.000
_cell.length_b   1.000
_cell.length_c   1.000
_cell.angle_alpha   90.00
_cell.angle_beta   90.00
_cell.angle_gamma   90.00
#
_symmetry.space_group_name_H-M   'P 1'
#
loop_
_entity.id
_entity.type
_entity.pdbx_description
1 polymer ?
#
loop_
_entity_poly.entity_id
_entity_poly.type
_entity_poly.pdbx_seq_one_letter_code
_entity_poly.pdbx_strand_id
1 'polypeptide(L)'
;MSTSPRDADDASADGAATHTAAEAHHKERHDAPEGFFEVEAAGLRWLGAATGGVQVVRVLSVGPRHIDLERLRPVAPTPAQADDLGSRLAVTHAAGAPAFGSPPDGWSGPAFIGRQSQRNDPTVTWGVFYAEQRVRPFVRRAVQRGHLDAASAAVVERVCDRLAAGELDDGRPPARLHGDLWAGNVVYTDTGPVLIDPAAHGGHGLTDLAMLELFGLPGLSRVRSAYAEASPDFPTDWGRLVHLHQLHPLAVHAASHGPSYGVALLEAACHFA
;
A
#
# COMPACT_ATOMS: atom_id res chain seq x y z
N MET A 1 -73.59 32.00 19.58
CA MET A 1 -74.18 31.30 18.43
C MET A 1 -73.19 31.39 17.27
N SER A 2 -72.60 30.24 16.89
CA SER A 2 -72.16 29.86 15.53
C SER A 2 -71.11 30.72 14.81
N THR A 3 -70.00 30.23 14.24
CA THR A 3 -69.59 28.87 13.80
C THR A 3 -68.07 28.87 13.52
N SER A 4 -67.35 27.82 13.93
CA SER A 4 -66.09 27.31 13.32
C SER A 4 -66.40 26.68 11.94
N PRO A 5 -65.45 26.46 10.98
CA PRO A 5 -64.30 25.54 11.17
C PRO A 5 -63.02 25.67 10.26
N ARG A 6 -61.94 24.97 10.70
CA ARG A 6 -60.86 24.26 9.93
C ARG A 6 -59.94 25.10 9.00
N ASP A 7 -58.71 24.76 8.68
CA ASP A 7 -57.67 23.78 9.03
C ASP A 7 -56.43 24.32 8.28
N ALA A 8 -55.23 24.19 8.83
CA ALA A 8 -54.00 23.87 8.08
C ALA A 8 -52.79 23.99 9.01
N ASP A 9 -52.24 22.83 9.34
CA ASP A 9 -50.89 22.64 9.84
C ASP A 9 -49.86 23.37 8.96
N ASP A 10 -48.94 24.11 9.59
CA ASP A 10 -47.64 24.42 8.99
C ASP A 10 -46.60 23.57 9.71
N ALA A 11 -46.44 22.36 9.19
CA ALA A 11 -45.36 21.45 9.52
C ALA A 11 -44.46 21.31 8.29
N SER A 12 -43.15 21.19 8.57
CA SER A 12 -42.03 20.90 7.66
C SER A 12 -41.47 22.12 6.91
N ALA A 13 -40.15 22.27 6.76
CA ALA A 13 -39.17 21.22 6.57
C ALA A 13 -37.87 21.50 7.34
N ASP A 14 -37.62 20.68 8.35
CA ASP A 14 -36.27 20.42 8.83
C ASP A 14 -35.58 19.59 7.74
N GLY A 15 -34.57 20.18 7.10
CA GLY A 15 -33.83 19.59 6.00
C GLY A 15 -32.96 18.45 6.49
N ALA A 16 -33.55 17.28 6.73
CA ALA A 16 -32.81 16.05 6.91
C ALA A 16 -32.07 15.77 5.60
N ALA A 17 -30.76 16.07 5.60
CA ALA A 17 -29.85 15.59 4.57
C ALA A 17 -29.97 14.07 4.52
N THR A 18 -30.67 13.56 3.52
CA THR A 18 -30.65 12.14 3.16
C THR A 18 -29.22 11.82 2.74
N HIS A 19 -28.42 11.33 3.70
CA HIS A 19 -27.26 10.51 3.40
C HIS A 19 -27.80 9.30 2.62
N THR A 20 -27.71 9.36 1.29
CA THR A 20 -27.81 8.16 0.48
C THR A 20 -26.80 7.17 1.03
N ALA A 21 -27.29 6.01 1.49
CA ALA A 21 -26.42 4.94 1.95
C ALA A 21 -25.44 4.65 0.81
N ALA A 22 -24.14 4.85 1.06
CA ALA A 22 -23.12 4.59 0.06
C ALA A 22 -23.23 3.11 -0.36
N GLU A 23 -23.30 2.84 -1.66
CA GLU A 23 -23.28 1.46 -2.15
C GLU A 23 -22.00 0.78 -1.66
N ALA A 24 -22.12 -0.45 -1.15
CA ALA A 24 -20.99 -1.18 -0.59
C ALA A 24 -20.33 -2.09 -1.65
N HIS A 25 -19.01 -2.19 -1.59
CA HIS A 25 -18.21 -3.25 -2.18
C HIS A 25 -17.85 -4.26 -1.08
N HIS A 26 -18.41 -5.46 -1.17
CA HIS A 26 -18.27 -6.50 -0.15
C HIS A 26 -17.17 -7.48 -0.54
N LYS A 27 -16.19 -7.69 0.36
CA LYS A 27 -15.19 -8.75 0.28
C LYS A 27 -15.44 -9.74 1.40
N GLU A 28 -15.56 -11.03 1.08
CA GLU A 28 -15.74 -12.10 2.06
C GLU A 28 -14.72 -13.23 1.84
N ARG A 29 -14.27 -13.81 2.95
CA ARG A 29 -13.46 -15.03 2.94
C ARG A 29 -13.77 -15.88 4.17
N HIS A 30 -14.40 -17.04 3.95
CA HIS A 30 -14.82 -17.93 5.04
C HIS A 30 -13.65 -18.52 5.84
N ASP A 31 -12.51 -18.76 5.19
CA ASP A 31 -11.28 -19.31 5.78
C ASP A 31 -10.24 -18.22 6.12
N ALA A 32 -10.68 -16.97 6.31
CA ALA A 32 -9.79 -15.87 6.66
C ALA A 32 -9.07 -16.16 7.99
N PRO A 33 -7.73 -16.04 8.04
CA PRO A 33 -7.01 -16.01 9.31
C PRO A 33 -7.51 -14.85 10.19
N GLU A 34 -7.32 -14.98 11.50
CA GLU A 34 -7.59 -13.89 12.44
C GLU A 34 -6.89 -12.58 12.01
N GLY A 35 -7.62 -11.47 12.04
CA GLY A 35 -7.10 -10.15 11.72
C GLY A 35 -6.89 -9.86 10.23
N PHE A 36 -7.26 -10.77 9.32
CA PHE A 36 -7.01 -10.63 7.88
C PHE A 36 -7.68 -9.39 7.27
N PHE A 37 -8.93 -9.10 7.62
CA PHE A 37 -9.64 -7.92 7.12
C PHE A 37 -9.45 -6.71 8.04
N GLU A 38 -9.25 -6.93 9.33
CA GLU A 38 -9.05 -5.89 10.33
C GLU A 38 -7.73 -5.14 10.11
N VAL A 39 -6.65 -5.82 9.68
CA VAL A 39 -5.40 -5.15 9.32
C VAL A 39 -5.55 -4.26 8.09
N GLU A 40 -6.34 -4.68 7.09
CA GLU A 40 -6.63 -3.87 5.91
C GLU A 40 -7.42 -2.62 6.31
N ALA A 41 -8.45 -2.78 7.15
CA ALA A 41 -9.22 -1.66 7.67
C ALA A 41 -8.37 -0.70 8.53
N ALA A 42 -7.45 -1.23 9.34
CA ALA A 42 -6.50 -0.42 10.10
C ALA A 42 -5.54 0.33 9.19
N GLY A 43 -5.01 -0.34 8.16
CA GLY A 43 -4.14 0.25 7.14
C GLY A 43 -4.82 1.39 6.37
N LEU A 44 -6.06 1.18 5.91
CA LEU A 44 -6.86 2.21 5.24
C LEU A 44 -7.08 3.42 6.16
N ARG A 45 -7.52 3.22 7.40
CA ARG A 45 -7.71 4.35 8.34
C ARG A 45 -6.42 5.10 8.64
N TRP A 46 -5.31 4.38 8.81
CA TRP A 46 -4.01 4.97 9.07
C TRP A 46 -3.51 5.76 7.87
N LEU A 47 -3.55 5.20 6.65
CA LEU A 47 -3.20 5.93 5.43
C LEU A 47 -4.07 7.18 5.23
N GLY A 48 -5.39 7.04 5.41
CA GLY A 48 -6.36 8.13 5.26
C GLY A 48 -6.22 9.26 6.29
N ALA A 49 -5.51 9.03 7.41
CA ALA A 49 -5.24 10.07 8.40
C ALA A 49 -4.13 11.06 7.96
N ALA A 50 -3.39 10.77 6.89
CA ALA A 50 -2.42 11.71 6.33
C ALA A 50 -3.15 12.90 5.67
N THR A 51 -3.22 14.03 6.37
CA THR A 51 -3.92 15.23 5.87
C THR A 51 -3.24 15.75 4.60
N GLY A 52 -3.99 15.84 3.50
CA GLY A 52 -3.46 16.20 2.18
C GLY A 52 -2.82 15.04 1.41
N GLY A 53 -2.80 13.84 1.98
CA GLY A 53 -2.35 12.61 1.33
C GLY A 53 -3.32 12.10 0.25
N VAL A 54 -2.97 10.96 -0.35
CA VAL A 54 -3.81 10.28 -1.34
C VAL A 54 -5.08 9.80 -0.65
N GLN A 55 -6.22 9.93 -1.32
CA GLN A 55 -7.46 9.35 -0.80
C GLN A 55 -7.34 7.82 -0.75
N VAL A 56 -7.98 7.23 0.24
CA VAL A 56 -8.10 5.78 0.39
C VAL A 56 -9.57 5.41 0.44
N VAL A 57 -9.92 4.22 -0.01
CA VAL A 57 -11.31 3.76 0.05
C VAL A 57 -11.80 3.73 1.49
N ARG A 58 -13.02 4.23 1.70
CA ARG A 58 -13.61 4.30 3.03
C ARG A 58 -14.11 2.92 3.46
N VAL A 59 -13.76 2.54 4.69
CA VAL A 59 -14.27 1.34 5.35
C VAL A 59 -15.66 1.63 5.92
N LEU A 60 -16.66 0.85 5.52
CA LEU A 60 -18.04 0.93 6.02
C LEU A 60 -18.26 -0.01 7.22
N SER A 61 -17.82 -1.26 7.08
CA SER A 61 -17.81 -2.28 8.14
C SER A 61 -16.65 -3.24 7.96
N VAL A 62 -16.20 -3.86 9.05
CA VAL A 62 -15.19 -4.90 9.04
C VAL A 62 -15.51 -5.94 10.11
N GLY A 63 -15.26 -7.20 9.81
CA GLY A 63 -15.30 -8.29 10.78
C GLY A 63 -14.38 -9.44 10.38
N PRO A 64 -14.37 -10.55 11.15
CA PRO A 64 -13.33 -11.59 11.03
C PRO A 64 -13.23 -12.28 9.66
N ARG A 65 -14.27 -12.17 8.84
CA ARG A 65 -14.40 -12.85 7.54
C ARG A 65 -14.85 -11.93 6.42
N HIS A 66 -15.02 -10.64 6.68
CA HIS A 66 -15.45 -9.69 5.66
C HIS A 66 -14.94 -8.27 5.89
N ILE A 67 -14.92 -7.49 4.82
CA ILE A 67 -14.83 -6.04 4.84
C ILE A 67 -15.80 -5.46 3.82
N ASP A 68 -16.54 -4.44 4.23
CA ASP A 68 -17.39 -3.63 3.36
C ASP A 68 -16.72 -2.28 3.14
N LEU A 69 -16.46 -1.98 1.88
CA LEU A 69 -15.81 -0.77 1.43
C LEU A 69 -16.79 0.10 0.65
N GLU A 70 -16.55 1.40 0.61
CA GLU A 70 -17.28 2.27 -0.32
C GLU A 70 -17.07 1.82 -1.77
N ARG A 71 -18.17 1.71 -2.52
CA ARG A 71 -18.11 1.36 -3.95
C ARG A 71 -17.62 2.56 -4.76
N LEU A 72 -16.39 2.44 -5.25
CA LEU A 72 -15.80 3.41 -6.17
C LEU A 72 -16.39 3.27 -7.58
N ARG A 73 -16.42 4.39 -8.31
CA ARG A 73 -16.80 4.45 -9.73
C ARG A 73 -15.57 4.78 -10.58
N PRO A 74 -14.92 3.78 -11.19
CA PRO A 74 -13.69 4.00 -11.93
C PRO A 74 -13.90 4.86 -13.18
N VAL A 75 -12.96 5.74 -13.44
CA VAL A 75 -12.84 6.52 -14.67
C VAL A 75 -11.46 6.31 -15.30
N ALA A 76 -11.32 6.69 -16.57
CA ALA A 76 -10.01 6.68 -17.21
C ALA A 76 -9.07 7.73 -16.54
N PRO A 77 -7.80 7.39 -16.27
CA PRO A 77 -6.87 8.34 -15.68
C PRO A 77 -6.61 9.52 -16.61
N THR A 78 -6.55 10.72 -16.04
CA THR A 78 -6.10 11.93 -16.73
C THR A 78 -4.68 12.31 -16.33
N PRO A 79 -3.95 13.09 -17.16
CA PRO A 79 -2.63 13.61 -16.78
C PRO A 79 -2.61 14.34 -15.44
N ALA A 80 -3.63 15.17 -15.17
CA ALA A 80 -3.74 15.92 -13.93
C ALA A 80 -3.93 15.01 -12.70
N GLN A 81 -4.66 13.90 -12.85
CA GLN A 81 -4.81 12.92 -11.76
C GLN A 81 -3.53 12.11 -11.51
N ALA A 82 -2.70 11.89 -12.53
CA ALA A 82 -1.39 11.29 -12.35
C ALA A 82 -0.44 12.26 -11.59
N ASP A 83 -0.47 13.55 -11.92
CA ASP A 83 0.28 14.58 -11.19
C ASP A 83 -0.22 14.69 -9.72
N ASP A 84 -1.55 14.63 -9.51
CA ASP A 84 -2.17 14.62 -8.17
C ASP A 84 -1.79 13.39 -7.35
N LEU A 85 -1.79 12.19 -7.95
CA LEU A 85 -1.35 10.96 -7.29
C LEU A 85 0.09 11.08 -6.78
N GLY A 86 1.01 11.54 -7.63
CA GLY A 86 2.42 11.70 -7.26
C GLY A 86 2.61 12.67 -6.09
N SER A 87 2.01 13.85 -6.21
CA SER A 87 2.11 14.92 -5.20
C SER A 87 1.55 14.46 -3.85
N ARG A 88 0.36 13.84 -3.85
CA ARG A 88 -0.31 13.37 -2.64
C ARG A 88 0.36 12.15 -2.03
N LEU A 89 0.96 11.28 -2.84
CA LEU A 89 1.70 10.13 -2.33
C LEU A 89 2.94 10.56 -1.55
N ALA A 90 3.63 11.61 -2.00
CA ALA A 90 4.72 12.21 -1.23
C ALA A 90 4.23 12.73 0.14
N VAL A 91 3.05 13.36 0.19
CA VAL A 91 2.43 13.79 1.47
C VAL A 91 2.07 12.60 2.35
N THR A 92 1.47 11.54 1.79
CA THR A 92 1.18 10.30 2.53
C THR A 92 2.46 9.73 3.15
N HIS A 93 3.53 9.61 2.38
CA HIS A 93 4.82 9.11 2.87
C HIS A 93 5.41 10.02 3.96
N ALA A 94 5.36 11.34 3.77
CA ALA A 94 5.88 12.33 4.72
C ALA A 94 5.09 12.39 6.04
N ALA A 95 3.86 11.86 6.10
CA ALA A 95 3.13 11.69 7.36
C ALA A 95 3.87 10.74 8.34
N GLY A 96 4.78 9.92 7.82
CA GLY A 96 5.74 9.15 8.61
C GLY A 96 5.16 7.95 9.35
N ALA A 97 6.07 7.18 9.95
CA ALA A 97 5.77 6.07 10.83
C ALA A 97 6.75 6.03 12.03
N PRO A 98 6.37 5.44 13.17
CA PRO A 98 7.25 5.38 14.35
C PRO A 98 8.58 4.64 14.13
N ALA A 99 8.59 3.65 13.23
CA ALA A 99 9.76 2.82 12.92
C ALA A 99 9.58 2.12 11.56
N PHE A 100 10.67 1.61 11.00
CA PHE A 100 10.58 0.64 9.91
C PHE A 100 9.93 -0.65 10.43
N GLY A 101 9.00 -1.22 9.67
CA GLY A 101 8.19 -2.33 10.11
C GLY A 101 7.09 -1.98 11.12
N SER A 102 6.89 -0.72 11.49
CA SER A 102 5.76 -0.36 12.37
C SER A 102 4.43 -0.73 11.72
N PRO A 103 3.50 -1.40 12.44
CA PRO A 103 2.14 -1.60 11.95
C PRO A 103 1.38 -0.27 11.91
N PRO A 104 0.19 -0.24 11.26
CA PRO A 104 -0.73 0.89 11.36
C PRO A 104 -1.06 1.25 12.81
N ASP A 105 -1.27 2.54 13.11
CA ASP A 105 -1.53 2.99 14.48
C ASP A 105 -2.76 2.27 15.09
N GLY A 106 -2.59 1.77 16.31
CA GLY A 106 -3.62 1.03 17.02
C GLY A 106 -3.80 -0.43 16.58
N TRP A 107 -3.03 -0.92 15.60
CA TRP A 107 -3.01 -2.33 15.20
C TRP A 107 -1.86 -3.09 15.86
N SER A 108 -2.17 -4.22 16.50
CA SER A 108 -1.19 -5.12 17.11
C SER A 108 -1.33 -6.58 16.64
N GLY A 109 -2.15 -6.81 15.61
CA GLY A 109 -2.42 -8.13 15.06
C GLY A 109 -1.48 -8.51 13.91
N PRO A 110 -1.78 -9.61 13.20
CA PRO A 110 -0.94 -10.08 12.09
C PRO A 110 -0.96 -9.10 10.90
N ALA A 111 0.02 -9.28 10.01
CA ALA A 111 0.13 -8.52 8.76
C ALA A 111 0.14 -9.47 7.57
N PHE A 112 -0.44 -9.02 6.45
CA PHE A 112 -0.54 -9.78 5.22
C PHE A 112 -0.15 -8.95 4.01
N ILE A 113 0.39 -9.61 2.97
CA ILE A 113 0.49 -9.09 1.60
C ILE A 113 -0.18 -10.10 0.67
N GLY A 114 -1.26 -9.68 0.02
CA GLY A 114 -2.23 -10.60 -0.58
C GLY A 114 -2.69 -11.64 0.45
N ARG A 115 -2.43 -12.93 0.16
CA ARG A 115 -2.77 -14.05 1.07
C ARG A 115 -1.61 -14.52 1.95
N GLN A 116 -0.44 -13.87 1.87
CA GLN A 116 0.78 -14.32 2.53
C GLN A 116 0.99 -13.57 3.84
N SER A 117 1.32 -14.28 4.92
CA SER A 117 1.70 -13.63 6.17
C SER A 117 3.08 -12.99 6.08
N GLN A 118 3.20 -11.82 6.69
CA GLN A 118 4.44 -11.07 6.85
C GLN A 118 4.56 -10.51 8.26
N ARG A 119 5.76 -10.06 8.62
CA ARG A 119 6.04 -9.45 9.92
C ARG A 119 6.09 -7.94 9.80
N ASN A 120 5.65 -7.27 10.87
CA ASN A 120 5.73 -5.84 11.08
C ASN A 120 6.36 -5.61 12.46
N ASP A 121 7.57 -6.14 12.65
CA ASP A 121 8.34 -5.95 13.87
C ASP A 121 9.18 -4.67 13.71
N PRO A 122 9.01 -3.65 14.56
CA PRO A 122 9.78 -2.41 14.48
C PRO A 122 11.30 -2.64 14.49
N THR A 123 12.02 -2.02 13.56
CA THR A 123 13.49 -1.99 13.51
C THR A 123 14.03 -0.56 13.47
N VAL A 124 15.29 -0.41 13.87
CA VAL A 124 15.99 0.88 13.84
C VAL A 124 16.36 1.28 12.41
N THR A 125 16.87 0.34 11.61
CA THR A 125 17.31 0.61 10.24
C THR A 125 16.40 -0.05 9.21
N TRP A 126 16.33 0.57 8.03
CA TRP A 126 15.55 0.07 6.92
C TRP A 126 16.10 -1.25 6.41
N GLY A 127 17.41 -1.35 6.19
CA GLY A 127 18.06 -2.51 5.61
C GLY A 127 17.84 -3.78 6.42
N VAL A 128 17.86 -3.71 7.75
CA VAL A 128 17.52 -4.86 8.63
C VAL A 128 16.07 -5.29 8.44
N PHE A 129 15.12 -4.34 8.48
CA PHE A 129 13.71 -4.66 8.27
C PHE A 129 13.46 -5.26 6.88
N TYR A 130 14.02 -4.64 5.86
CA TYR A 130 13.79 -5.03 4.48
C TYR A 130 14.41 -6.41 4.18
N ALA A 131 15.65 -6.66 4.60
CA ALA A 131 16.28 -7.97 4.45
C ALA A 131 15.51 -9.06 5.21
N GLU A 132 15.32 -8.89 6.53
CA GLU A 132 14.87 -9.98 7.41
C GLU A 132 13.35 -10.21 7.37
N GLN A 133 12.56 -9.18 7.09
CA GLN A 133 11.11 -9.26 7.15
C GLN A 133 10.42 -9.15 5.78
N ARG A 134 11.08 -8.56 4.78
CA ARG A 134 10.50 -8.38 3.43
C ARG A 134 11.12 -9.27 2.36
N VAL A 135 12.41 -9.57 2.40
CA VAL A 135 13.05 -10.37 1.32
C VAL A 135 13.26 -11.82 1.73
N ARG A 136 14.09 -12.11 2.75
CA ARG A 136 14.48 -13.49 3.14
C ARG A 136 13.30 -14.44 3.36
N PRO A 137 12.20 -14.06 4.05
CA PRO A 137 11.09 -14.99 4.29
C PRO A 137 10.45 -15.49 2.99
N PHE A 138 10.37 -14.63 1.97
CA PHE A 138 9.74 -14.94 0.69
C PHE A 138 10.70 -15.66 -0.25
N VAL A 139 12.00 -15.34 -0.22
CA VAL A 139 13.06 -16.13 -0.88
C VAL A 139 13.01 -17.59 -0.40
N ARG A 140 12.98 -17.82 0.91
CA ARG A 140 12.87 -19.17 1.48
C ARG A 140 11.62 -19.92 1.00
N ARG A 141 10.47 -19.24 0.93
CA ARG A 141 9.22 -19.82 0.40
C ARG A 141 9.31 -20.11 -1.10
N ALA A 142 9.93 -19.24 -1.89
CA ALA A 142 10.13 -19.45 -3.33
C ALA A 142 11.01 -20.68 -3.60
N VAL A 143 12.09 -20.86 -2.81
CA VAL A 143 12.95 -22.06 -2.87
C VAL A 143 12.16 -23.31 -2.51
N GLN A 144 11.40 -23.29 -1.41
CA GLN A 144 10.56 -24.42 -0.98
C GLN A 144 9.52 -24.83 -2.04
N ARG A 145 9.05 -23.87 -2.85
CA ARG A 145 8.10 -24.10 -3.95
C ARG A 145 8.76 -24.44 -5.28
N GLY A 146 10.10 -24.45 -5.35
CA GLY A 146 10.84 -24.71 -6.59
C GLY A 146 10.76 -23.56 -7.60
N HIS A 147 10.41 -22.34 -7.17
CA HIS A 147 10.33 -21.16 -8.03
C HIS A 147 11.65 -20.37 -8.08
N LEU A 148 12.60 -20.71 -7.22
CA LEU A 148 13.94 -20.13 -7.17
C LEU A 148 14.92 -21.25 -6.78
N ASP A 149 16.01 -21.43 -7.52
CA ASP A 149 17.03 -22.41 -7.16
C ASP A 149 17.96 -21.90 -6.05
N ALA A 150 18.74 -22.82 -5.44
CA ALA A 150 19.62 -22.49 -4.33
C ALA A 150 20.76 -21.52 -4.71
N ALA A 151 21.25 -21.59 -5.95
CA ALA A 151 22.33 -20.71 -6.41
C ALA A 151 21.84 -19.26 -6.57
N SER A 152 20.64 -19.09 -7.14
CA SER A 152 19.96 -17.82 -7.30
C SER A 152 19.56 -17.24 -5.94
N ALA A 153 19.04 -18.08 -5.04
CA ALA A 153 18.75 -17.66 -3.66
C ALA A 153 20.00 -17.15 -2.95
N ALA A 154 21.16 -17.81 -3.10
CA ALA A 154 22.42 -17.35 -2.50
C ALA A 154 22.87 -15.96 -3.01
N VAL A 155 22.51 -15.57 -4.23
CA VAL A 155 22.75 -14.21 -4.74
C VAL A 155 21.88 -13.20 -3.98
N VAL A 156 20.59 -13.47 -3.84
CA VAL A 156 19.65 -12.60 -3.12
C VAL A 156 20.03 -12.49 -1.64
N GLU A 157 20.46 -13.59 -1.01
CA GLU A 157 20.89 -13.62 0.39
C GLU A 157 22.15 -12.76 0.62
N ARG A 158 23.11 -12.69 -0.33
CA ARG A 158 24.23 -11.75 -0.23
C ARG A 158 23.79 -10.29 -0.24
N VAL A 159 22.80 -9.94 -1.07
CA VAL A 159 22.22 -8.59 -1.06
C VAL A 159 21.52 -8.32 0.28
N CYS A 160 20.82 -9.32 0.83
CA CYS A 160 20.20 -9.23 2.15
C CYS A 160 21.24 -9.03 3.27
N ASP A 161 22.41 -9.67 3.19
CA ASP A 161 23.49 -9.48 4.16
C ASP A 161 24.02 -8.03 4.12
N ARG A 162 24.22 -7.48 2.91
CA ARG A 162 24.64 -6.07 2.73
C ARG A 162 23.59 -5.07 3.23
N LEU A 163 22.31 -5.33 2.95
CA LEU A 163 21.18 -4.57 3.50
C LEU A 163 21.18 -4.61 5.03
N ALA A 164 21.28 -5.79 5.64
CA ALA A 164 21.28 -5.95 7.09
C ALA A 164 22.52 -5.31 7.75
N ALA A 165 23.65 -5.22 7.04
CA ALA A 165 24.84 -4.49 7.46
C ALA A 165 24.71 -2.96 7.32
N GLY A 166 23.62 -2.46 6.73
CA GLY A 166 23.37 -1.03 6.54
C GLY A 166 24.12 -0.39 5.37
N GLU A 167 24.78 -1.18 4.51
CA GLU A 167 25.57 -0.68 3.37
C GLU A 167 24.73 0.06 2.32
N LEU A 168 23.42 -0.22 2.31
CA LEU A 168 22.46 0.28 1.34
C LEU A 168 21.39 1.17 2.00
N ASP A 169 21.55 1.51 3.28
CA ASP A 169 20.70 2.48 3.95
C ASP A 169 21.03 3.91 3.48
N ASP A 170 20.01 4.75 3.35
CA ASP A 170 20.16 6.14 2.88
C ASP A 170 19.78 7.19 3.93
N GLY A 171 19.48 6.74 5.16
CA GLY A 171 19.18 7.60 6.31
C GLY A 171 17.80 8.27 6.28
N ARG A 172 16.94 7.98 5.29
CA ARG A 172 15.59 8.54 5.25
C ARG A 172 14.74 8.01 6.41
N PRO A 173 13.80 8.81 6.94
CA PRO A 173 12.91 8.35 7.99
C PRO A 173 11.89 7.34 7.45
N PRO A 174 11.29 6.51 8.33
CA PRO A 174 10.20 5.61 7.96
C PRO A 174 9.00 6.39 7.40
N ALA A 175 8.62 6.06 6.17
CA ALA A 175 7.43 6.54 5.50
C ALA A 175 6.21 5.68 5.82
N ARG A 176 5.02 6.27 5.75
CA ARG A 176 3.75 5.55 5.81
C ARG A 176 3.45 4.92 4.44
N LEU A 177 3.73 3.64 4.27
CA LEU A 177 3.55 2.95 2.98
C LEU A 177 2.15 2.38 2.81
N HIS A 178 1.70 2.36 1.56
CA HIS A 178 0.64 1.48 1.08
C HIS A 178 1.09 0.01 1.16
N GLY A 179 2.32 -0.29 0.74
CA GLY A 179 2.97 -1.60 0.92
C GLY A 179 2.64 -2.65 -0.14
N ASP A 180 1.63 -2.41 -0.97
CA ASP A 180 1.26 -3.22 -2.15
C ASP A 180 0.81 -2.32 -3.32
N LEU A 181 1.54 -1.23 -3.59
CA LEU A 181 1.09 -0.19 -4.53
C LEU A 181 1.43 -0.52 -5.99
N TRP A 182 0.66 -1.40 -6.62
CA TRP A 182 0.69 -1.62 -8.07
C TRP A 182 -0.54 -1.01 -8.74
N ALA A 183 -0.60 -0.95 -10.09
CA ALA A 183 -1.69 -0.27 -10.79
C ALA A 183 -3.10 -0.77 -10.47
N GLY A 184 -3.26 -2.06 -10.12
CA GLY A 184 -4.57 -2.60 -9.71
C GLY A 184 -5.10 -2.01 -8.41
N ASN A 185 -4.21 -1.47 -7.56
CA ASN A 185 -4.54 -0.86 -6.28
C ASN A 185 -4.67 0.67 -6.36
N VAL A 186 -4.65 1.23 -7.56
CA VAL A 186 -4.90 2.65 -7.84
C VAL A 186 -6.18 2.78 -8.65
N VAL A 187 -7.24 3.29 -8.02
CA VAL A 187 -8.53 3.52 -8.68
C VAL A 187 -8.72 5.01 -8.93
N TYR A 188 -8.73 5.42 -10.19
CA TYR A 188 -9.07 6.79 -10.56
C TYR A 188 -10.59 6.96 -10.55
N THR A 189 -11.07 8.00 -9.86
CA THR A 189 -12.49 8.38 -9.77
C THR A 189 -12.69 9.78 -10.33
N ASP A 190 -13.92 10.29 -10.37
CA ASP A 190 -14.19 11.69 -10.74
C ASP A 190 -13.59 12.70 -9.76
N THR A 191 -13.35 12.31 -8.50
CA THR A 191 -12.74 13.16 -7.47
C THR A 191 -11.22 13.03 -7.36
N GLY A 192 -10.60 12.06 -8.03
CA GLY A 192 -9.15 11.85 -7.99
C GLY A 192 -8.72 10.39 -7.82
N PRO A 193 -7.42 10.13 -7.61
CA PRO A 193 -6.88 8.81 -7.33
C PRO A 193 -7.25 8.35 -5.91
N VAL A 194 -7.73 7.11 -5.80
CA VAL A 194 -8.09 6.45 -4.55
C VAL A 194 -7.32 5.14 -4.44
N LEU A 195 -6.66 4.91 -3.30
CA LEU A 195 -5.93 3.68 -3.02
C LEU A 195 -6.84 2.63 -2.35
N ILE A 196 -6.61 1.36 -2.71
CA ILE A 196 -7.35 0.19 -2.19
C ILE A 196 -6.38 -0.95 -1.84
N ASP A 197 -6.85 -1.89 -1.02
CA ASP A 197 -6.12 -3.12 -0.68
C ASP A 197 -4.68 -2.91 -0.14
N PRO A 198 -4.47 -2.06 0.88
CA PRO A 198 -3.13 -1.81 1.41
C PRO A 198 -2.59 -2.98 2.22
N ALA A 199 -1.28 -3.19 2.13
CA ALA A 199 -0.48 -3.95 3.07
C ALA A 199 0.31 -2.98 3.98
N ALA A 200 -0.39 -2.04 4.60
CA ALA A 200 0.20 -0.82 5.17
C ALA A 200 1.18 -1.09 6.32
N HIS A 201 2.30 -0.35 6.32
CA HIS A 201 3.34 -0.38 7.35
C HIS A 201 4.31 0.80 7.23
N GLY A 202 5.12 1.02 8.26
CA GLY A 202 6.27 1.91 8.20
C GLY A 202 7.38 1.31 7.33
N GLY A 203 7.87 2.03 6.32
CA GLY A 203 8.86 1.50 5.38
C GLY A 203 9.62 2.60 4.65
N HIS A 204 10.28 2.26 3.55
CA HIS A 204 10.96 3.25 2.71
C HIS A 204 10.07 3.67 1.52
N GLY A 205 9.80 4.97 1.37
CA GLY A 205 8.86 5.53 0.39
C GLY A 205 9.08 5.09 -1.06
N LEU A 206 10.33 4.87 -1.45
CA LEU A 206 10.67 4.39 -2.80
C LEU A 206 10.09 2.99 -3.10
N THR A 207 9.72 2.20 -2.08
CA THR A 207 9.17 0.85 -2.27
C THR A 207 7.82 0.89 -3.00
N ASP A 208 6.94 1.83 -2.65
CA ASP A 208 5.65 1.98 -3.33
C ASP A 208 5.83 2.46 -4.78
N LEU A 209 6.76 3.38 -5.03
CA LEU A 209 7.08 3.82 -6.40
C LEU A 209 7.72 2.71 -7.24
N ALA A 210 8.59 1.90 -6.64
CA ALA A 210 9.22 0.76 -7.30
C ALA A 210 8.22 -0.33 -7.67
N MET A 211 7.16 -0.50 -6.86
CA MET A 211 6.03 -1.39 -7.13
C MET A 211 5.18 -0.91 -8.32
N LEU A 212 4.91 0.40 -8.40
CA LEU A 212 4.25 1.02 -9.56
C LEU A 212 5.09 0.86 -10.83
N GLU A 213 6.41 0.97 -10.73
CA GLU A 213 7.33 0.78 -11.86
C GLU A 213 7.39 -0.67 -12.32
N LEU A 214 7.38 -1.63 -11.39
CA LEU A 214 7.48 -3.05 -11.70
C LEU A 214 6.31 -3.56 -12.55
N PHE A 215 5.09 -3.16 -12.20
CA PHE A 215 3.87 -3.61 -12.89
C PHE A 215 3.33 -2.60 -13.91
N GLY A 216 3.93 -1.41 -13.96
CA GLY A 216 3.51 -0.30 -14.80
C GLY A 216 2.26 0.41 -14.27
N LEU A 217 2.18 1.72 -14.50
CA LEU A 217 1.02 2.55 -14.21
C LEU A 217 0.81 3.56 -15.35
N PRO A 218 -0.43 3.78 -15.83
CA PRO A 218 -0.72 4.86 -16.77
C PRO A 218 -0.29 6.22 -16.19
N GLY A 219 0.54 6.95 -16.93
CA GLY A 219 1.08 8.24 -16.48
C GLY A 219 2.18 8.14 -15.42
N LEU A 220 2.85 6.98 -15.27
CA LEU A 220 3.91 6.79 -14.25
C LEU A 220 4.99 7.89 -14.26
N SER A 221 5.41 8.36 -15.44
CA SER A 221 6.41 9.44 -15.52
C SER A 221 5.95 10.73 -14.84
N ARG A 222 4.65 11.05 -14.94
CA ARG A 222 4.03 12.19 -14.27
C ARG A 222 3.95 12.00 -12.76
N VAL A 223 3.50 10.81 -12.32
CA VAL A 223 3.48 10.44 -10.90
C VAL A 223 4.88 10.59 -10.29
N ARG A 224 5.91 10.10 -10.99
CA ARG A 224 7.31 10.21 -10.56
C ARG A 224 7.78 11.66 -10.44
N SER A 225 7.52 12.48 -11.46
CA SER A 225 7.92 13.89 -11.44
C SER A 225 7.22 14.66 -10.32
N ALA A 226 5.91 14.53 -10.21
CA ALA A 226 5.13 15.21 -9.19
C ALA A 226 5.48 14.75 -7.77
N TYR A 227 5.76 13.46 -7.57
CA TYR A 227 6.28 12.94 -6.31
C TYR A 227 7.63 13.57 -5.95
N ALA A 228 8.57 13.62 -6.90
CA ALA A 228 9.90 14.19 -6.67
C ALA A 228 9.83 15.70 -6.39
N GLU A 229 8.95 16.44 -7.06
CA GLU A 229 8.71 17.86 -6.78
C GLU A 229 8.14 18.09 -5.38
N ALA A 230 7.26 17.21 -4.91
CA ALA A 230 6.68 17.26 -3.56
C ALA A 230 7.58 16.66 -2.46
N SER A 231 8.68 16.00 -2.83
CA SER A 231 9.64 15.37 -1.91
C SER A 231 11.06 15.82 -2.26
N PRO A 232 11.47 17.06 -1.89
CA PRO A 232 12.74 17.65 -2.32
C PRO A 232 13.97 16.87 -1.82
N ASP A 233 13.84 16.11 -0.73
CA ASP A 233 14.89 15.24 -0.20
C ASP A 233 14.98 13.89 -0.94
N PHE A 234 14.16 13.63 -1.96
CA PHE A 234 14.21 12.39 -2.72
C PHE A 234 15.41 12.40 -3.69
N PRO A 235 16.17 11.30 -3.83
CA PRO A 235 17.41 11.32 -4.61
C PRO A 235 17.10 11.58 -6.07
N THR A 236 17.84 12.46 -6.74
CA THR A 236 17.65 12.71 -8.18
C THR A 236 17.99 11.49 -9.05
N ASP A 237 18.83 10.59 -8.54
CA ASP A 237 19.27 9.35 -9.19
C ASP A 237 18.55 8.10 -8.67
N TRP A 238 17.40 8.25 -7.99
CA TRP A 238 16.66 7.16 -7.35
C TRP A 238 16.33 5.98 -8.28
N GLY A 239 16.31 6.20 -9.60
CA GLY A 239 16.18 5.16 -10.60
C GLY A 239 17.17 4.00 -10.40
N ARG A 240 18.38 4.27 -9.91
CA ARG A 240 19.38 3.23 -9.61
C ARG A 240 18.98 2.32 -8.44
N LEU A 241 18.09 2.77 -7.57
CA LEU A 241 17.63 2.06 -6.38
C LEU A 241 16.33 1.29 -6.63
N VAL A 242 15.67 1.49 -7.77
CA VAL A 242 14.40 0.83 -8.10
C VAL A 242 14.49 -0.68 -7.96
N HIS A 243 15.51 -1.29 -8.56
CA HIS A 243 15.70 -2.74 -8.51
C HIS A 243 15.90 -3.26 -7.07
N LEU A 244 16.52 -2.48 -6.18
CA LEU A 244 16.67 -2.84 -4.76
C LEU A 244 15.29 -2.89 -4.07
N HIS A 245 14.47 -1.88 -4.32
CA HIS A 245 13.10 -1.78 -3.79
C HIS A 245 12.11 -2.76 -4.47
N GLN A 246 12.48 -3.34 -5.61
CA GLN A 246 11.71 -4.41 -6.27
C GLN A 246 12.01 -5.81 -5.71
N LEU A 247 13.06 -6.00 -4.90
CA LEU A 247 13.38 -7.32 -4.32
C LEU A 247 12.21 -7.88 -3.50
N HIS A 248 11.55 -7.08 -2.67
CA HIS A 248 10.39 -7.51 -1.89
C HIS A 248 9.23 -7.98 -2.76
N PRO A 249 8.65 -7.14 -3.66
CA PRO A 249 7.52 -7.57 -4.45
C PRO A 249 7.87 -8.72 -5.40
N LEU A 250 9.08 -8.76 -5.96
CA LEU A 250 9.53 -9.90 -6.76
C LEU A 250 9.63 -11.17 -5.92
N ALA A 251 10.16 -11.11 -4.70
CA ALA A 251 10.21 -12.26 -3.80
C ALA A 251 8.81 -12.74 -3.39
N VAL A 252 7.87 -11.83 -3.12
CA VAL A 252 6.46 -12.13 -2.84
C VAL A 252 5.83 -12.87 -4.03
N HIS A 253 6.04 -12.38 -5.25
CA HIS A 253 5.49 -13.00 -6.46
C HIS A 253 6.21 -14.31 -6.83
N ALA A 254 7.51 -14.42 -6.61
CA ALA A 254 8.23 -15.68 -6.74
C ALA A 254 7.70 -16.71 -5.74
N ALA A 255 7.33 -16.29 -4.52
CA ALA A 255 6.70 -17.18 -3.57
C ALA A 255 5.30 -17.63 -4.03
N SER A 256 4.45 -16.77 -4.61
CA SER A 256 3.04 -17.13 -4.92
C SER A 256 2.67 -17.46 -6.36
N HIS A 257 3.33 -16.88 -7.36
CA HIS A 257 2.83 -16.87 -8.74
C HIS A 257 3.67 -17.70 -9.73
N GLY A 258 4.96 -17.94 -9.45
CA GLY A 258 5.75 -18.88 -10.24
C GLY A 258 7.21 -18.49 -10.48
N PRO A 259 7.96 -19.33 -11.23
CA PRO A 259 9.41 -19.20 -11.41
C PRO A 259 9.85 -18.00 -12.24
N SER A 260 9.00 -17.43 -13.11
CA SER A 260 9.34 -16.23 -13.88
C SER A 260 9.70 -15.04 -12.99
N TYR A 261 9.03 -14.90 -11.85
CA TYR A 261 9.35 -13.89 -10.85
C TYR A 261 10.64 -14.21 -10.08
N GLY A 262 11.03 -15.48 -9.97
CA GLY A 262 12.32 -15.88 -9.42
C GLY A 262 13.49 -15.44 -10.32
N VAL A 263 13.32 -15.54 -11.64
CA VAL A 263 14.30 -15.01 -12.62
C VAL A 263 14.42 -13.50 -12.49
N ALA A 264 13.31 -12.76 -12.50
CA ALA A 264 13.33 -11.31 -12.33
C ALA A 264 13.91 -10.88 -10.97
N LEU A 265 13.64 -11.62 -9.89
CA LEU A 265 14.24 -11.38 -8.57
C LEU A 265 15.76 -11.51 -8.61
N LEU A 266 16.29 -12.55 -9.28
CA LEU A 266 17.72 -12.73 -9.46
C LEU A 266 18.33 -11.58 -10.27
N GLU A 267 17.71 -11.20 -11.38
CA GLU A 267 18.17 -10.09 -12.23
C GLU A 267 18.26 -8.79 -11.42
N ALA A 268 17.23 -8.47 -10.64
CA ALA A 268 17.22 -7.31 -9.75
C ALA A 268 18.34 -7.39 -8.69
N ALA A 269 18.55 -8.56 -8.09
CA ALA A 269 19.60 -8.77 -7.09
C ALA A 269 21.02 -8.63 -7.66
N CYS A 270 21.27 -9.05 -8.90
CA CYS A 270 22.58 -8.94 -9.55
C CYS A 270 23.09 -7.50 -9.68
N HIS A 271 22.22 -6.49 -9.64
CA HIS A 271 22.65 -5.09 -9.60
C HIS A 271 23.34 -4.70 -8.28
N PHE A 272 23.19 -5.50 -7.22
CA PHE A 272 23.65 -5.21 -5.86
C PHE A 272 24.39 -6.38 -5.19
N ALA A 273 24.69 -7.45 -5.92
CA ALA A 273 25.31 -8.66 -5.39
C ALA A 273 26.84 -8.61 -5.33
#